data_AF-A0A2S9KBA3-F1
#
_entry.id   AF-A0A2S9KBA3-F1
#
_cell.length_a   1.000
_cell.length_b   1.000
_cell.length_c   1.000
_cell.angle_alpha   90.00
_cell.angle_beta   90.00
_cell.angle_gamma   90.00
#
_symmetry.space_group_name_H-M   'P 1'
#
loop_
_entity.id
_entity.type
_entity.pdbx_description
1 polymer ?
#
loop_
_entity_poly.entity_id
_entity_poly.type
_entity_poly.pdbx_seq_one_letter_code
_entity_poly.pdbx_strand_id
1 'polypeptide(L)'
;MKTSYSATLALTLAALGLSMAHAGETEIAAKARQTLTQEMGATAKDMTVAVDGNGVATLQGWAQEPKDVNQARYLVSRVEGVKTAHSTGVRTWSSTDKY
;
A
#
# COMPACT_ATOMS: atom_id res chain seq x y z
N MET A 1 -16.90 -5.62 42.69
CA MET A 1 -16.38 -4.55 41.80
C MET A 1 -15.25 -5.11 40.95
N LYS A 2 -15.42 -5.17 39.63
CA LYS A 2 -14.36 -5.14 38.60
C LYS A 2 -15.06 -5.00 37.24
N THR A 3 -15.23 -3.75 36.83
CA THR A 3 -15.76 -3.32 35.54
C THR A 3 -14.79 -3.75 34.44
N SER A 4 -15.27 -4.56 33.49
CA SER A 4 -14.55 -4.84 32.24
C SER A 4 -15.05 -3.85 31.20
N TYR A 5 -14.16 -2.92 30.81
CA TYR A 5 -14.42 -1.97 29.73
C TYR A 5 -14.08 -2.64 28.40
N SER A 6 -15.08 -3.25 27.75
CA SER A 6 -14.96 -3.61 26.34
C SER A 6 -15.11 -2.33 25.52
N ALA A 7 -13.98 -1.75 25.11
CA ALA A 7 -13.95 -0.62 24.20
C ALA A 7 -14.40 -1.09 22.81
N THR A 8 -15.67 -0.82 22.48
CA THR A 8 -16.21 -0.94 21.13
C THR A 8 -15.50 0.08 20.25
N LEU A 9 -14.54 -0.37 19.42
CA LEU A 9 -13.93 0.48 18.41
C LEU A 9 -14.97 0.75 17.32
N ALA A 10 -15.69 1.87 17.43
CA ALA A 10 -16.56 2.36 16.38
C ALA A 10 -15.68 2.85 15.22
N LEU A 11 -15.70 2.12 14.11
CA LEU A 11 -15.00 2.48 12.87
C LEU A 11 -15.77 3.61 12.18
N THR A 12 -15.49 4.85 12.55
CA THR A 12 -15.99 6.03 11.82
C THR A 12 -15.21 6.16 10.51
N LEU A 13 -15.89 5.78 9.42
CA LEU A 13 -15.41 5.88 8.05
C LEU A 13 -15.35 7.35 7.63
N ALA A 14 -14.27 8.03 7.99
CA ALA A 14 -14.00 9.40 7.60
C ALA A 14 -13.00 9.46 6.43
N ALA A 15 -13.39 10.27 5.44
CA ALA A 15 -12.54 11.09 4.60
C ALA A 15 -11.88 10.39 3.39
N LEU A 16 -12.33 10.72 2.17
CA LEU A 16 -11.88 11.87 1.36
C LEU A 16 -10.51 11.61 0.73
N GLY A 17 -10.49 11.49 -0.60
CA GLY A 17 -9.27 11.50 -1.39
C GLY A 17 -9.10 10.36 -2.39
N LEU A 18 -10.15 9.96 -3.12
CA LEU A 18 -9.92 9.31 -4.41
C LEU A 18 -9.43 10.38 -5.39
N SER A 19 -8.15 10.74 -5.25
CA SER A 19 -7.45 11.60 -6.18
C SER A 19 -7.60 11.01 -7.58
N MET A 20 -8.23 11.82 -8.42
CA MET A 20 -8.42 11.66 -9.86
C MET A 20 -7.04 11.65 -10.56
N ALA A 21 -6.27 10.58 -10.37
CA ALA A 21 -4.94 10.39 -10.96
C ALA A 21 -4.87 9.20 -11.94
N HIS A 22 -5.97 8.46 -12.14
CA HIS A 22 -5.94 7.14 -12.79
C HIS A 22 -6.51 7.10 -14.21
N ALA A 23 -6.44 8.21 -14.96
CA ALA A 23 -6.98 8.30 -16.32
C ALA A 23 -6.29 7.41 -17.38
N GLY A 24 -5.40 6.50 -16.98
CA GLY A 24 -4.80 5.45 -17.83
C GLY A 24 -4.37 4.22 -17.04
N GLU A 25 -4.92 4.00 -15.84
CA GLU A 25 -4.54 2.88 -14.98
C GLU A 25 -5.20 1.58 -15.44
N THR A 26 -4.42 0.51 -15.53
CA THR A 26 -4.95 -0.84 -15.78
C THR A 26 -5.79 -1.29 -14.59
N GLU A 27 -6.86 -2.08 -14.81
CA GLU A 27 -7.69 -2.61 -13.71
C GLU A 27 -6.86 -3.35 -12.65
N ILE A 28 -5.76 -3.99 -13.08
CA ILE A 28 -4.81 -4.70 -12.21
C ILE A 28 -4.05 -3.73 -11.30
N ALA A 29 -3.59 -2.59 -11.84
CA ALA A 29 -2.93 -1.55 -11.03
C ALA A 29 -3.89 -0.94 -10.00
N ALA A 30 -5.15 -0.71 -10.38
CA ALA A 30 -6.18 -0.24 -9.44
C ALA A 30 -6.41 -1.23 -8.29
N LYS A 31 -6.54 -2.53 -8.61
CA LYS A 31 -6.65 -3.60 -7.60
C LYS A 31 -5.42 -3.66 -6.70
N ALA A 32 -4.21 -3.56 -7.26
CA ALA A 32 -2.99 -3.59 -6.48
C ALA A 32 -2.86 -2.40 -5.52
N ARG A 33 -3.23 -1.20 -5.96
CA ARG A 33 -3.28 0.00 -5.10
C ARG A 33 -4.32 -0.14 -3.99
N GLN A 34 -5.49 -0.69 -4.31
CA GLN A 34 -6.52 -0.95 -3.32
C GLN A 34 -6.04 -1.96 -2.28
N THR A 35 -5.44 -3.08 -2.68
CA THR A 35 -4.87 -4.07 -1.76
C THR A 35 -3.82 -3.45 -0.84
N LEU A 36 -2.89 -2.65 -1.38
CA LEU A 36 -1.90 -1.95 -0.56
C LEU A 36 -2.56 -1.04 0.48
N THR A 37 -3.57 -0.27 0.08
CA THR A 37 -4.25 0.68 0.96
C THR A 37 -5.06 -0.05 2.03
N GLN A 38 -5.74 -1.15 1.69
CA GLN A 38 -6.55 -1.95 2.61
C GLN A 38 -5.69 -2.68 3.65
N GLU A 39 -4.59 -3.28 3.23
CA GLU A 39 -3.79 -4.17 4.08
C GLU A 39 -2.70 -3.43 4.87
N MET A 40 -2.20 -2.30 4.34
CA MET A 40 -1.12 -1.53 4.99
C MET A 40 -1.58 -0.17 5.53
N GLY A 41 -2.74 0.33 5.11
CA GLY A 41 -3.28 1.61 5.57
C GLY A 41 -2.28 2.76 5.44
N ALA A 42 -2.04 3.46 6.56
CA ALA A 42 -1.13 4.60 6.61
C ALA A 42 0.33 4.26 6.26
N THR A 43 0.75 3.00 6.40
CA THR A 43 2.11 2.55 6.06
C THR A 43 2.36 2.61 4.55
N ALA A 44 1.32 2.49 3.72
CA ALA A 44 1.42 2.58 2.26
C ALA A 44 1.18 3.99 1.70
N LYS A 45 0.96 5.01 2.54
CA LYS A 45 0.59 6.36 2.07
C LYS A 45 1.62 6.99 1.13
N ASP A 46 2.90 6.67 1.33
CA ASP A 46 4.02 7.21 0.56
C ASP A 46 4.49 6.21 -0.53
N MET A 47 3.72 5.15 -0.78
CA MET A 47 3.99 4.13 -1.79
C MET A 47 2.94 4.15 -2.90
N THR A 48 3.39 3.93 -4.13
CA THR A 48 2.53 3.73 -5.29
C THR A 48 2.91 2.44 -6.01
N VAL A 49 1.97 1.88 -6.75
CA VAL A 49 2.22 0.71 -7.62
C VAL A 49 1.73 1.02 -9.02
N ALA A 50 2.55 0.68 -10.00
CA ALA A 50 2.20 0.68 -11.41
C ALA A 50 2.26 -0.75 -11.92
N VAL A 51 1.34 -1.15 -12.80
CA VAL A 51 1.33 -2.47 -13.43
C VAL A 51 1.26 -2.30 -14.93
N ASP A 52 2.22 -2.88 -15.64
CA ASP A 52 2.25 -2.84 -17.11
C ASP A 52 1.34 -3.91 -17.74
N GLY A 53 1.17 -3.86 -19.07
CA GLY A 53 0.32 -4.78 -19.82
C GLY A 53 0.76 -6.25 -19.80
N ASN A 54 2.00 -6.55 -19.40
CA ASN A 54 2.50 -7.91 -19.24
C ASN A 54 2.25 -8.49 -17.83
N GLY A 55 1.72 -7.69 -16.90
CA GLY A 55 1.47 -8.07 -15.53
C GLY A 55 2.69 -7.92 -14.61
N VAL A 56 3.67 -7.07 -14.96
CA VAL A 56 4.78 -6.74 -14.07
C VAL A 56 4.40 -5.51 -13.24
N ALA A 57 4.32 -5.70 -11.94
CA ALA A 57 4.06 -4.65 -10.98
C ALA A 57 5.36 -4.04 -10.46
N THR A 58 5.43 -2.71 -10.45
CA THR A 58 6.56 -1.96 -9.91
C THR A 58 6.07 -1.04 -8.81
N LEU A 59 6.59 -1.25 -7.59
CA LEU A 59 6.38 -0.39 -6.44
C LEU A 59 7.39 0.76 -6.44
N GLN A 60 6.90 1.95 -6.12
CA GLN A 60 7.66 3.19 -6.06
C GLN A 60 7.34 3.94 -4.76
N GLY A 61 8.26 4.79 -4.32
CA GLY A 61 8.02 5.72 -3.20
C GLY A 61 8.86 5.40 -1.96
N TRP A 62 8.26 5.61 -0.79
CA TRP A 62 8.94 5.53 0.50
C TRP A 62 8.24 4.59 1.48
N ALA A 63 9.03 3.81 2.20
CA ALA A 63 8.61 2.92 3.27
C ALA A 63 9.30 3.31 4.59
N GLN A 64 8.66 3.05 5.73
CA GLN A 64 9.26 3.31 7.03
C GLN A 64 10.37 2.32 7.35
N GLU A 65 10.14 1.04 7.09
CA GLU A 65 11.08 -0.02 7.38
C GLU A 65 11.26 -0.97 6.18
N PRO A 66 12.41 -1.67 6.06
CA PRO A 66 12.61 -2.67 5.02
C PRO A 66 11.55 -3.78 5.00
N LYS A 67 10.94 -4.09 6.16
CA LYS A 67 9.84 -5.06 6.25
C LYS A 67 8.59 -4.60 5.50
N ASP A 68 8.31 -3.29 5.50
CA ASP A 68 7.13 -2.73 4.84
C ASP A 68 7.27 -2.84 3.31
N VAL A 69 8.50 -2.65 2.81
CA VAL A 69 8.82 -2.87 1.39
C VAL A 69 8.53 -4.32 0.98
N ASN A 70 8.96 -5.27 1.80
CA ASN A 70 8.72 -6.70 1.54
C ASN A 70 7.24 -7.06 1.63
N GLN A 71 6.52 -6.52 2.62
CA GLN A 71 5.08 -6.71 2.75
C GLN A 71 4.32 -6.13 1.56
N ALA A 72 4.63 -4.90 1.15
CA ALA A 72 4.03 -4.27 -0.03
C ALA A 72 4.24 -5.12 -1.29
N ARG A 73 5.47 -5.58 -1.53
CA ARG A 73 5.81 -6.47 -2.65
C ARG A 73 5.04 -7.78 -2.60
N TYR A 74 4.95 -8.39 -1.43
CA TYR A 74 4.21 -9.64 -1.25
C TYR A 74 2.73 -9.45 -1.57
N LEU A 75 2.09 -8.41 -1.01
CA LEU A 75 0.68 -8.11 -1.25
C LEU A 75 0.39 -7.87 -2.74
N VAL A 76 1.20 -7.05 -3.40
CA VAL A 76 1.05 -6.79 -4.84
C VAL A 76 1.23 -8.05 -5.68
N SER A 77 2.17 -8.94 -5.31
CA SER A 77 2.37 -10.21 -6.02
C SER A 77 1.19 -11.18 -5.92
N ARG A 78 0.27 -10.97 -4.98
CA ARG A 78 -0.92 -11.80 -4.76
C ARG A 78 -2.14 -11.29 -5.52
N VAL A 79 -2.04 -10.14 -6.17
CA VAL A 79 -3.13 -9.55 -6.96
C VAL A 79 -3.29 -10.35 -8.25
N GLU A 80 -4.51 -10.77 -8.55
CA GLU A 80 -4.79 -11.51 -9.78
C GLU A 80 -4.40 -10.70 -11.01
N GLY A 81 -3.65 -11.35 -11.92
CA GLY A 81 -3.10 -10.71 -13.12
C GLY A 81 -1.67 -10.17 -12.95
N VAL A 82 -1.15 -10.07 -11.71
CA VAL A 82 0.27 -9.79 -11.47
C VAL A 82 1.07 -11.07 -11.59
N LYS A 83 2.06 -11.08 -12.48
CA LYS A 83 3.00 -12.19 -12.69
C LYS A 83 4.28 -12.00 -11.89
N THR A 84 4.73 -10.75 -11.79
CA THR A 84 5.99 -10.39 -11.12
C THR A 84 5.80 -9.06 -10.39
N ALA A 85 6.34 -8.95 -9.17
CA ALA A 85 6.31 -7.70 -8.40
C ALA A 85 7.73 -7.28 -8.00
N HIS A 86 8.09 -6.04 -8.33
CA HIS A 86 9.38 -5.42 -8.01
C HIS A 86 9.20 -4.26 -7.03
N SER A 87 10.14 -4.13 -6.10
CA SER A 87 10.22 -3.02 -5.14
C SER A 87 11.49 -2.19 -5.30
N THR A 88 12.08 -2.22 -6.49
CA THR A 88 13.33 -1.50 -6.82
C THR A 88 13.18 0.01 -6.79
N GLY A 89 11.95 0.53 -6.91
CA GLY A 89 11.64 1.95 -6.79
C GLY A 89 11.27 2.41 -5.36
N VAL A 90 11.24 1.50 -4.38
CA VAL A 90 10.89 1.83 -2.99
C VAL A 90 12.14 2.06 -2.18
N ARG A 91 12.20 3.22 -1.54
CA ARG A 91 13.27 3.58 -0.60
C ARG A 91 12.77 3.46 0.82
N THR A 92 13.66 3.13 1.75
CA THR A 92 13.34 3.18 3.18
C THR A 92 13.88 4.48 3.75
N TRP A 93 13.09 5.16 4.58
CA TRP A 93 13.61 6.28 5.37
C TRP A 93 14.79 5.76 6.21
N SER A 94 16.00 6.23 5.96
CA SER A 94 17.10 5.94 6.88
C SER A 94 16.85 6.72 8.18
N SER A 95 17.37 6.25 9.32
CA SER A 95 17.31 7.03 10.57
C SER A 95 17.94 8.43 10.44
N THR A 96 18.65 8.72 9.34
CA THR A 96 19.28 10.00 9.03
C THR A 96 18.39 10.96 8.24
N ASP A 97 17.27 10.50 7.66
CA ASP A 97 16.39 11.31 6.81
C ASP A 97 15.17 11.89 7.57
N LYS A 98 15.01 11.57 8.85
CA LYS A 98 13.98 12.14 9.73
C LYS A 98 14.56 13.36 10.45
N TYR A 99 14.68 14.48 9.74
CA TYR A 99 14.99 15.80 10.31
C TYR A 99 13.79 16.75 10.17
#